data_AF-A0A6A3W0Z3-F1
#
_entry.id   AF-A0A6A3W0Z3-F1
#
_cell.length_a   1.000
_cell.length_b   1.000
_cell.length_c   1.000
_cell.angle_alpha   90.00
_cell.angle_beta   90.00
_cell.angle_gamma   90.00
#
_symmetry.space_group_name_H-M   'P 1'
#
loop_
_entity.id
_entity.type
_entity.pdbx_description
1 polymer ?
#
loop_
_entity_poly.entity_id
_entity_poly.type
_entity_poly.pdbx_seq_one_letter_code
_entity_poly.pdbx_strand_id
1 'polypeptide(L)'
;MINCAVIGQGSVITIIIDDWKTVALLKKAIKDEKSMKIKCDPDGLQLFLTKKDGAWLSDDDALDAMLEREVDTSLFEKMAKAIQALL
;
A
#
# COMPACT_ATOMS: atom_id res chain seq x y z
N MET A 1 2.64 4.85 13.17
CA MET A 1 1.89 3.58 12.97
C MET A 1 1.24 3.60 11.60
N ILE A 2 1.36 2.53 10.83
CA ILE A 2 0.84 2.43 9.45
C ILE A 2 0.03 1.14 9.33
N ASN A 3 -1.18 1.23 8.77
CA ASN A 3 -1.99 0.07 8.40
C ASN A 3 -1.87 -0.19 6.90
N CYS A 4 -1.57 -1.42 6.53
CA CYS A 4 -1.43 -1.84 5.14
C CYS A 4 -2.43 -2.95 4.83
N ALA A 5 -3.19 -2.80 3.75
CA ALA A 5 -4.02 -3.87 3.21
C ALA A 5 -3.20 -4.69 2.20
N VAL A 6 -3.27 -6.02 2.30
CA VAL A 6 -2.60 -6.93 1.36
C VAL A 6 -3.62 -7.44 0.33
N ILE A 7 -3.44 -7.02 -0.92
CA ILE A 7 -4.32 -7.39 -2.03
C ILE A 7 -4.16 -8.86 -2.38
N GLY A 8 -5.29 -9.49 -2.73
CA GLY A 8 -5.36 -10.93 -3.02
C GLY A 8 -5.43 -11.81 -1.76
N GLN A 9 -5.21 -11.25 -0.57
CA GLN A 9 -5.31 -11.97 0.69
C GLN A 9 -6.49 -11.51 1.57
N GLY A 10 -6.97 -10.28 1.40
CA GLY A 10 -8.07 -9.74 2.22
C GLY A 10 -7.69 -9.53 3.68
N SER A 11 -6.40 -9.32 3.97
CA SER A 11 -5.90 -9.10 5.33
C SER A 11 -5.26 -7.73 5.50
N VAL A 12 -5.43 -7.13 6.68
CA VAL A 12 -4.74 -5.91 7.08
C VAL A 12 -3.60 -6.24 8.03
N ILE A 13 -2.47 -5.55 7.89
CA ILE A 13 -1.32 -5.62 8.79
C ILE A 13 -1.04 -4.24 9.37
N THR A 14 -0.60 -4.20 10.61
CA THR A 14 -0.23 -2.97 11.30
C THR A 14 1.27 -2.97 11.53
N ILE A 15 1.95 -1.96 11.01
CA ILE A 15 3.40 -1.78 11.14
C ILE A 15 3.66 -0.59 12.07
N ILE A 16 4.46 -0.82 13.11
CA ILE A 16 4.99 0.25 13.97
C ILE A 16 6.38 0.60 13.42
N ILE A 17 6.48 1.78 12.84
CA ILE A 17 7.71 2.33 12.27
C ILE A 17 7.77 3.81 12.64
N ASP A 18 8.97 4.33 12.91
CA ASP A 18 9.17 5.75 13.17
C ASP A 18 8.99 6.56 11.89
N ASP A 19 8.47 7.78 12.03
CA ASP A 19 8.08 8.63 10.89
C ASP A 19 9.28 9.09 10.03
N TRP A 20 10.50 9.03 10.57
CA TRP A 20 11.74 9.38 9.86
C TRP A 20 12.34 8.22 9.04
N LYS A 21 11.76 7.02 9.13
CA LYS A 21 12.25 5.86 8.38
C LYS A 21 11.86 5.93 6.90
N THR A 22 12.67 5.32 6.06
CA THR A 22 12.47 5.30 4.60
C THR A 22 11.43 4.27 4.16
N VAL A 23 10.91 4.43 2.95
CA VAL A 23 10.01 3.45 2.30
C VAL A 23 10.67 2.06 2.19
N ALA A 24 11.98 1.99 1.99
CA ALA A 24 12.71 0.71 1.95
C ALA A 24 12.59 -0.06 3.29
N LEU A 25 12.67 0.65 4.41
CA LEU A 25 12.48 0.05 5.74
C LEU A 25 11.03 -0.37 5.97
N LEU A 26 10.06 0.39 5.45
CA LEU A 26 8.65 0.00 5.49
C LEU A 26 8.40 -1.28 4.69
N LYS A 27 8.93 -1.39 3.45
CA LYS A 27 8.84 -2.60 2.62
C LYS A 27 9.42 -3.82 3.35
N LYS A 28 10.57 -3.65 3.99
CA LYS A 28 11.18 -4.71 4.79
C LYS A 28 10.31 -5.13 5.98
N ALA A 29 9.78 -4.17 6.73
CA ALA A 29 8.90 -4.45 7.87
C ALA A 29 7.61 -5.20 7.45
N ILE A 30 7.00 -4.83 6.32
CA ILE A 30 5.84 -5.53 5.75
C ILE A 30 6.17 -6.99 5.44
N LYS A 31 7.33 -7.23 4.81
CA LYS A 31 7.79 -8.59 4.52
C LYS A 31 8.03 -9.37 5.81
N ASP A 32 8.72 -8.79 6.78
CA ASP A 32 9.07 -9.48 8.04
C ASP A 32 7.80 -9.90 8.80
N GLU A 33 6.79 -9.03 8.88
CA GLU A 33 5.49 -9.29 9.52
C GLU A 33 4.69 -10.42 8.85
N LYS A 34 4.83 -10.60 7.52
CA LYS A 34 4.11 -11.62 6.74
C LYS A 34 5.05 -12.50 5.91
N SER A 35 6.19 -12.87 6.46
CA SER A 35 7.27 -13.57 5.73
C SER A 35 6.85 -14.89 5.07
N MET A 36 5.91 -15.63 5.67
CA MET A 36 5.38 -16.87 5.10
C MET A 36 4.51 -16.63 3.85
N LYS A 37 3.92 -15.44 3.74
CA LYS A 37 2.91 -15.08 2.73
C LYS A 37 3.49 -14.16 1.66
N ILE A 38 4.34 -13.22 2.05
CA ILE A 38 5.06 -12.29 1.18
C ILE A 38 6.47 -12.87 0.97
N LYS A 39 6.63 -13.67 -0.09
CA LYS A 39 7.89 -14.35 -0.41
C LYS A 39 8.80 -13.58 -1.36
N CYS A 40 8.31 -12.50 -1.96
CA CYS A 40 9.10 -11.66 -2.85
C CYS A 40 10.21 -10.92 -2.09
N ASP A 41 11.15 -10.37 -2.85
CA ASP A 41 12.10 -9.40 -2.31
C ASP A 41 11.35 -8.13 -1.85
N PRO A 42 11.71 -7.50 -0.72
CA PRO A 42 11.08 -6.26 -0.27
C PRO A 42 11.04 -5.20 -1.37
N ASP A 43 12.08 -5.09 -2.19
CA ASP A 43 12.16 -4.05 -3.22
C ASP A 43 11.12 -4.26 -4.32
N GLY A 44 10.71 -5.51 -4.54
CA GLY A 44 9.62 -5.90 -5.44
C GLY A 44 8.22 -5.61 -4.91
N LEU A 45 8.05 -5.14 -3.67
CA LEU A 45 6.76 -4.67 -3.18
C LEU A 45 6.42 -3.32 -3.80
N GLN A 46 5.25 -3.24 -4.43
CA GLN A 46 4.63 -1.98 -4.80
C GLN A 46 3.69 -1.53 -3.68
N LEU A 47 3.94 -0.34 -3.16
CA LEU A 47 3.14 0.25 -2.08
C LEU A 47 2.34 1.41 -2.66
N PHE A 48 1.09 1.50 -2.27
CA PHE A 48 0.19 2.57 -2.68
C PHE A 48 -0.41 3.22 -1.45
N LEU A 49 -0.52 4.55 -1.48
CA LEU A 49 -1.20 5.27 -0.43
C LEU A 49 -2.71 5.17 -0.66
N THR A 50 -3.43 4.77 0.36
CA THR A 50 -4.88 4.60 0.27
C THR A 50 -5.65 5.62 1.10
N LYS A 51 -5.05 6.08 2.21
CA LYS A 51 -5.69 6.98 3.16
C LYS A 51 -4.72 8.07 3.62
N LYS A 52 -5.19 9.31 3.63
CA LYS A 52 -4.47 10.47 4.15
C LYS A 52 -5.41 11.23 5.09
N ASP A 53 -4.94 11.57 6.29
CA ASP A 53 -5.68 12.37 7.28
C ASP A 53 -7.11 11.87 7.60
N GLY A 54 -7.30 10.54 7.66
CA GLY A 54 -8.62 10.00 7.97
C GLY A 54 -9.56 9.88 6.75
N ALA A 55 -9.18 10.41 5.59
CA ALA A 55 -9.92 10.33 4.33
C ALA A 55 -9.24 9.37 3.34
N TRP A 56 -10.04 8.59 2.62
CA TRP A 56 -9.53 7.84 1.47
C TRP A 56 -9.07 8.83 0.41
N LEU A 57 -7.96 8.53 -0.27
CA LEU A 57 -7.59 9.30 -1.44
C LEU A 57 -8.63 9.02 -2.52
N SER A 58 -9.25 10.10 -3.00
CA SER A 58 -10.11 10.06 -4.17
C SER A 58 -9.28 9.57 -5.35
N ASP A 59 -9.85 8.71 -6.17
CA ASP A 59 -9.33 8.40 -7.50
C ASP A 59 -9.55 9.64 -8.36
N ASP A 60 -8.63 10.60 -8.27
CA ASP A 60 -8.70 11.88 -8.96
C ASP A 60 -7.39 12.18 -9.70
N ASP A 61 -7.49 13.10 -10.67
CA ASP A 61 -6.37 13.48 -11.54
C ASP A 61 -5.13 13.93 -10.77
N ALA A 62 -5.27 14.39 -9.51
CA ALA A 62 -4.17 14.79 -8.67
C ALA A 62 -3.42 13.58 -8.09
N LEU A 63 -4.15 12.53 -7.70
CA LEU A 63 -3.57 11.26 -7.31
C LEU A 63 -2.89 10.56 -8.49
N ASP A 64 -3.53 10.55 -9.65
CA ASP A 64 -2.94 10.02 -10.87
C ASP A 64 -1.67 10.79 -11.24
N ALA A 65 -1.68 12.12 -11.23
CA ALA A 65 -0.49 12.93 -11.50
C ALA A 65 0.64 12.70 -10.47
N MET A 66 0.32 12.33 -9.24
CA MET A 66 1.30 11.95 -8.22
C MET A 66 1.90 10.55 -8.46
N LEU A 67 1.12 9.62 -9.03
CA LEU A 67 1.50 8.22 -9.28
C LEU A 67 2.15 8.00 -10.66
N GLU A 68 1.76 8.79 -11.66
CA GLU A 68 2.26 8.78 -13.05
C GLU A 68 3.78 8.96 -13.16
N ARG A 69 4.44 9.40 -12.08
CA ARG A 69 5.90 9.50 -12.07
C ARG A 69 6.59 8.14 -12.11
N GLU A 70 5.97 7.03 -11.67
CA GLU A 70 6.61 5.69 -11.68
C GLU A 70 5.68 4.44 -11.73
N VAL A 71 4.36 4.51 -11.99
CA VAL A 71 3.46 3.36 -11.68
C VAL A 71 2.43 2.97 -12.76
N ASP A 72 2.26 1.65 -12.95
CA ASP A 72 1.16 1.01 -13.68
C ASP A 72 -0.18 1.16 -12.90
N THR A 73 -1.08 1.97 -13.44
CA THR A 73 -2.37 2.36 -12.84
C THR A 73 -3.42 1.24 -12.82
N SER A 74 -3.20 0.13 -13.54
CA SER A 74 -4.15 -0.99 -13.58
C SER A 74 -4.32 -1.69 -12.22
N LEU A 75 -3.30 -1.59 -11.36
CA LEU A 75 -3.39 -2.07 -9.98
C LEU A 75 -4.26 -1.15 -9.13
N PHE A 76 -4.19 0.17 -9.36
CA PHE A 76 -4.92 1.18 -8.60
C PHE A 76 -6.43 1.03 -8.78
N GLU A 77 -6.91 0.90 -10.02
CA GLU A 77 -8.32 0.64 -10.33
C GLU A 77 -8.85 -0.61 -9.62
N LYS A 78 -8.01 -1.66 -9.52
CA LYS A 78 -8.35 -2.89 -8.79
C LYS A 78 -8.39 -2.65 -7.28
N MET A 79 -7.49 -1.83 -6.73
CA MET A 79 -7.52 -1.47 -5.31
C MET A 79 -8.76 -0.67 -4.95
N ALA A 80 -9.11 0.35 -5.74
CA ALA A 80 -10.28 1.19 -5.50
C ALA A 80 -11.56 0.35 -5.46
N LYS A 81 -11.73 -0.59 -6.40
CA LYS A 81 -12.82 -1.57 -6.40
C LYS A 81 -12.77 -2.52 -5.20
N ALA A 82 -11.59 -3.01 -4.82
CA ALA A 82 -11.44 -3.93 -3.69
C ALA A 82 -11.72 -3.26 -2.34
N ILE A 83 -11.36 -1.97 -2.19
CA ILE A 83 -11.64 -1.18 -0.99
C ILE A 83 -13.14 -0.90 -0.86
N GLN A 84 -13.83 -0.56 -1.96
CA GLN A 84 -15.29 -0.40 -1.96
C GLN A 84 -16.04 -1.69 -1.60
N ALA A 85 -15.50 -2.85 -1.97
CA ALA A 85 -16.09 -4.16 -1.64
C ALA A 85 -15.83 -4.61 -0.18
N LEU A 86 -15.02 -3.87 0.58
CA LEU A 86 -14.72 -4.12 1.99
C LEU A 86 -15.46 -3.13 2.93
N LEU A 87 -16.27 -2.22 2.36
CA LEU A 87 -17.21 -1.31 3.04
C LEU A 87 -18.64 -1.81 2.86
#